data_AF-A0A962M1H7-F1
#
_entry.id   AF-A0A962M1H7-F1
#
_cell.length_a   1.000
_cell.length_b   1.000
_cell.length_c   1.000
_cell.angle_alpha   90.00
_cell.angle_beta   90.00
_cell.angle_gamma   90.00
#
_symmetry.space_group_name_H-M   'P 1'
#
loop_
_entity.id
_entity.type
_entity.pdbx_description
1 polymer ?
#
loop_
_entity_poly.entity_id
_entity_poly.type
_entity_poly.pdbx_seq_one_letter_code
_entity_poly.pdbx_strand_id
1 'polypeptide(L)'
;MMDIGEIRKYLPHRYPFLLVDRVLELTPGESIVAYKNLSINEPYFDGHFPGKPIFPGVLLLEAMAQAAGILGFKSKNKTPQDG
;
A
#
# COMPACT_ATOMS: atom_id res chain seq x y z
N MET A 1 -7.76 12.85 -2.21
CA MET A 1 -6.40 12.49 -1.78
C MET A 1 -6.56 11.67 -0.51
N MET A 2 -6.14 10.41 -0.48
CA MET A 2 -6.54 9.46 0.58
C MET A 2 -5.43 9.28 1.61
N ASP A 3 -5.77 9.48 2.89
CA ASP A 3 -4.89 9.18 4.02
C ASP A 3 -5.03 7.72 4.50
N ILE A 4 -4.23 7.38 5.52
CA ILE A 4 -4.20 6.02 6.06
C ILE A 4 -5.55 5.55 6.65
N GLY A 5 -6.38 6.47 7.14
CA GLY A 5 -7.70 6.18 7.68
C GLY A 5 -8.66 5.74 6.58
N GLU A 6 -8.62 6.41 5.43
CA GLU A 6 -9.39 6.02 4.25
C GLU A 6 -8.85 4.74 3.61
N ILE A 7 -7.53 4.61 3.45
CA ILE A 7 -6.88 3.43 2.85
C ILE A 7 -7.32 2.15 3.58
N ARG A 8 -7.39 2.17 4.91
CA ARG A 8 -7.80 1.02 5.75
C ARG A 8 -9.24 0.56 5.55
N LYS A 9 -10.10 1.39 4.94
CA LYS A 9 -11.45 1.00 4.53
C LYS A 9 -11.47 0.18 3.25
N TYR A 10 -10.47 0.38 2.38
CA TYR A 10 -10.37 -0.29 1.08
C TYR A 10 -9.41 -1.48 1.09
N LEU A 11 -8.49 -1.54 2.06
CA LEU A 11 -7.57 -2.66 2.22
C LEU A 11 -7.79 -3.38 3.55
N PRO A 12 -7.87 -4.73 3.55
CA PRO A 12 -7.92 -5.51 4.78
C PRO A 12 -6.55 -5.57 5.48
N HIS A 13 -5.46 -5.32 4.74
CA HIS A 13 -4.08 -5.34 5.25
C HIS A 13 -3.88 -4.45 6.47
N ARG A 14 -3.10 -4.94 7.44
CA ARG A 14 -2.69 -4.22 8.65
C ARG A 14 -1.19 -4.41 8.87
N TYR A 15 -0.61 -3.67 9.81
CA TYR A 15 0.80 -3.86 10.19
C TYR A 15 1.07 -5.34 10.51
N PRO A 16 2.19 -5.92 10.06
CA PRO A 16 3.31 -5.29 9.33
C PRO A 16 3.20 -5.32 7.80
N PHE A 17 2.03 -5.61 7.22
CA PHE A 17 1.86 -5.86 5.79
C PHE A 17 0.91 -4.88 5.07
N LEU A 18 0.64 -3.72 5.67
CA LEU A 18 0.01 -2.59 4.98
C LEU A 18 1.12 -1.67 4.46
N LEU A 19 1.27 -1.59 3.14
CA LEU A 19 2.43 -1.01 2.48
C LEU A 19 2.10 0.22 1.61
N VAL A 20 0.92 0.82 1.79
CA VAL A 20 0.55 2.09 1.14
C VAL A 20 0.24 3.11 2.22
N ASP A 21 0.99 4.21 2.26
CA ASP A 21 0.85 5.22 3.31
C ASP A 21 -0.12 6.35 2.91
N ARG A 22 -0.14 6.71 1.62
CA ARG A 22 -1.01 7.76 1.08
C ARG A 22 -1.24 7.58 -0.42
N VAL A 23 -2.43 7.99 -0.88
CA VAL A 23 -2.77 8.16 -2.30
C VAL A 23 -2.81 9.63 -2.65
N LEU A 24 -1.96 10.05 -3.59
CA LEU A 24 -1.87 11.43 -4.10
C LEU A 24 -2.94 11.69 -5.17
N GLU A 25 -3.08 10.78 -6.13
CA GLU A 25 -3.98 10.92 -7.26
C GLU A 25 -4.68 9.59 -7.54
N LEU A 26 -5.95 9.66 -7.99
CA LEU A 26 -6.71 8.47 -8.37
C LEU A 26 -7.76 8.86 -9.41
N THR A 27 -7.66 8.24 -10.58
CA THR A 27 -8.66 8.32 -11.65
C THR A 27 -9.38 6.97 -11.76
N PRO A 28 -10.67 6.87 -11.37
CA PRO A 28 -11.40 5.61 -11.36
C PRO A 28 -11.36 4.90 -12.71
N GLY A 29 -10.99 3.62 -12.71
CA GLY A 29 -10.90 2.77 -13.88
C GLY A 29 -9.61 2.94 -14.71
N GLU A 30 -8.73 3.87 -14.32
CA GLU A 30 -7.59 4.27 -15.16
C GLU A 30 -6.26 4.20 -14.41
N SER A 31 -6.06 5.00 -13.35
CA SER A 31 -4.75 5.16 -12.73
C SER A 31 -4.81 5.54 -11.25
N ILE A 32 -3.71 5.25 -10.54
CA ILE A 32 -3.49 5.64 -9.15
C ILE A 32 -2.02 6.03 -8.95
N VAL A 33 -1.80 7.12 -8.21
CA VAL A 33 -0.48 7.54 -7.74
C VAL A 33 -0.48 7.49 -6.22
N ALA A 34 0.34 6.63 -5.65
CA ALA A 34 0.46 6.42 -4.21
C ALA A 34 1.93 6.30 -3.81
N TYR A 35 2.23 6.46 -2.53
CA TYR A 35 3.58 6.24 -2.02
C TYR A 35 3.59 5.42 -0.74
N LYS A 36 4.74 4.79 -0.53
CA LYS A 36 5.19 4.16 0.71
C LYS A 36 6.44 4.88 1.17
N ASN A 37 6.40 5.46 2.36
CA ASN A 37 7.60 5.93 3.02
C ASN A 37 8.41 4.73 3.50
N LEU A 38 9.72 4.76 3.26
CA LEU A 38 10.65 3.77 3.75
C LEU A 38 11.39 4.34 4.95
N SER A 39 11.39 3.60 6.07
CA SER A 39 12.12 3.97 7.27
C SER A 39 12.95 2.79 7.76
N ILE A 40 14.14 3.05 8.30
CA ILE A 40 14.97 2.01 8.92
C ILE A 40 14.27 1.30 10.08
N ASN A 41 13.23 1.92 10.66
CA ASN A 41 12.43 1.37 11.75
C ASN A 41 11.34 0.39 11.28
N GLU A 42 11.48 -0.22 10.10
CA GLU A 42 10.54 -1.22 9.59
C GLU A 42 11.10 -2.64 9.73
N PRO A 43 10.27 -3.64 10.12
CA PRO A 43 10.73 -4.92 10.64
C PRO A 43 11.53 -5.77 9.64
N TYR A 44 11.35 -5.54 8.34
CA TYR A 44 12.08 -6.29 7.30
C TYR A 44 13.51 -5.75 7.08
N PHE A 45 13.85 -4.54 7.52
CA PHE A 45 15.22 -4.02 7.37
C PHE A 45 16.22 -4.67 8.33
N ASP A 46 15.76 -5.22 9.47
CA ASP A 46 16.61 -6.00 10.38
C ASP A 46 17.20 -7.24 9.67
N GLY A 47 16.44 -7.83 8.74
CA GLY A 47 16.80 -9.06 8.02
C GLY A 47 17.19 -8.87 6.56
N HIS A 48 16.92 -7.72 5.95
CA HIS A 48 17.14 -7.50 4.50
C HIS A 48 17.89 -6.18 4.24
N PHE A 49 19.21 -6.13 4.40
CA PHE A 49 20.07 -7.15 5.00
C PHE A 49 20.77 -6.57 6.25
N PRO A 50 21.19 -7.40 7.22
CA PRO A 50 21.92 -6.91 8.39
C PRO A 50 23.12 -6.03 7.98
N GLY A 51 23.17 -4.79 8.48
CA GLY A 51 24.22 -3.81 8.15
C GLY A 51 24.15 -3.21 6.74
N LYS A 52 23.19 -3.63 5.90
CA LYS A 52 22.96 -3.10 4.54
C LYS A 52 21.45 -3.12 4.22
N PRO A 53 20.66 -2.18 4.76
CA PRO A 53 19.23 -2.16 4.57
C PRO A 53 18.88 -1.90 3.09
N ILE A 54 18.17 -2.84 2.48
CA ILE A 54 17.68 -2.76 1.09
C ILE A 54 16.19 -3.09 1.13
N PHE A 55 15.34 -2.29 0.50
CA PHE A 55 13.92 -2.61 0.49
C PHE A 55 13.68 -3.88 -0.37
N PRO A 56 13.01 -4.92 0.14
CA PRO A 56 12.77 -6.13 -0.64
C PRO A 56 11.94 -5.84 -1.89
N GLY A 57 12.41 -6.26 -3.07
CA GLY A 57 11.70 -6.02 -4.33
C GLY A 57 10.29 -6.65 -4.38
N VAL A 58 10.09 -7.76 -3.67
CA VAL A 58 8.76 -8.40 -3.54
C VAL A 58 7.78 -7.56 -2.72
N LEU A 59 8.25 -6.75 -1.76
CA LEU A 59 7.40 -5.82 -1.01
C LEU A 59 7.05 -4.59 -1.84
N LEU A 60 7.89 -4.20 -2.80
CA LEU A 60 7.53 -3.19 -3.81
C LEU A 60 6.39 -3.68 -4.71
N LEU A 61 6.48 -4.92 -5.20
CA LEU A 61 5.39 -5.55 -5.97
C LEU A 61 4.09 -5.60 -5.16
N GLU A 62 4.17 -5.99 -3.89
CA GLU A 62 3.01 -6.02 -2.99
C GLU A 62 2.44 -4.62 -2.76
N ALA A 63 3.27 -3.59 -2.52
CA ALA A 63 2.80 -2.22 -2.36
C ALA A 63 2.07 -1.71 -3.62
N MET A 64 2.56 -2.06 -4.81
CA MET A 64 1.87 -1.77 -6.08
C MET A 64 0.55 -2.55 -6.20
N ALA A 65 0.51 -3.82 -5.79
CA ALA A 65 -0.71 -4.62 -5.78
C ALA A 65 -1.77 -4.04 -4.83
N GLN A 66 -1.36 -3.57 -3.64
CA GLN A 66 -2.24 -2.89 -2.69
C GLN A 66 -2.79 -1.58 -3.26
N ALA A 67 -1.95 -0.76 -3.89
CA ALA A 67 -2.40 0.45 -4.58
C ALA A 67 -3.42 0.13 -5.69
N ALA A 68 -3.16 -0.90 -6.51
CA ALA A 68 -4.09 -1.38 -7.52
C ALA A 68 -5.41 -1.90 -6.91
N GLY A 69 -5.35 -2.57 -5.75
CA GLY A 69 -6.53 -2.99 -4.99
C GLY A 69 -7.41 -1.81 -4.58
N ILE A 70 -6.80 -0.74 -4.05
CA ILE A 70 -7.52 0.52 -3.73
C ILE A 70 -8.19 1.08 -4.99
N LEU A 71 -7.46 1.16 -6.11
CA LEU A 71 -8.00 1.63 -7.38
C LEU A 71 -9.21 0.77 -7.81
N GLY A 72 -9.08 -0.55 -7.77
CA GLY A 72 -10.14 -1.48 -8.17
C GLY A 72 -11.43 -1.29 -7.36
N PHE A 73 -11.32 -1.19 -6.03
CA PHE A 73 -12.47 -0.94 -5.16
C PHE A 73 -13.09 0.44 -5.39
N LYS A 74 -12.28 1.50 -5.48
CA LYS A 74 -12.77 2.85 -5.77
C LYS A 74 -13.47 2.93 -7.12
N SER A 75 -12.94 2.24 -8.13
CA SER A 75 -13.53 2.20 -9.48
C SER A 75 -14.88 1.51 -9.53
N LYS A 76 -15.09 0.52 -8.65
CA LYS A 76 -16.36 -0.20 -8.52
C LYS A 76 -17.31 0.43 -7.50
N ASN A 77 -16.90 1.50 -6.83
CA ASN A 77 -17.58 2.10 -5.70
C ASN A 77 -17.99 1.08 -4.62
N LYS A 78 -17.06 0.18 -4.29
CA LYS A 78 -17.20 -0.89 -3.29
C LYS A 78 -16.06 -0.85 -2.28
N THR A 79 -16.21 -1.59 -1.21
CA THR A 79 -15.21 -1.88 -0.18
C THR A 79 -15.12 -3.40 0.02
N PRO A 80 -14.08 -3.91 0.69
CA PRO A 80 -14.00 -5.33 1.06
C PRO A 80 -15.16 -5.83 1.93
N GLN A 81 -15.98 -4.95 2.50
CA GLN A 81 -17.15 -5.30 3.31
C GLN A 81 -18.37 -5.64 2.43
N ASP A 82 -18.35 -5.28 1.15
CA ASP A 82 -19.45 -5.48 0.21
C ASP A 82 -19.43 -6.87 -0.48
N GLY A 83 -18.56 -7.77 -0.02
CA GLY A 83 -18.30 -9.10 -0.61
C GLY A 83 -17.19 -9.07 -1.66
#